data_AF-A0A2T2R505-F1
#
_entry.id   AF-A0A2T2R505-F1
#
_cell.length_a   1.000
_cell.length_b   1.000
_cell.length_c   1.000
_cell.angle_alpha   90.00
_cell.angle_beta   90.00
_cell.angle_gamma   90.00
#
_symmetry.space_group_name_H-M   'P 1'
#
loop_
_entity.id
_entity.type
_entity.pdbx_description
1 polymer ?
#
loop_
_entity_poly.entity_id
_entity_poly.type
_entity_poly.pdbx_seq_one_letter_code
_entity_poly.pdbx_strand_id
1 'polypeptide(L)'
;DEALDIIFAEIGHLEKYIAAEEPYKLIDEDEKKAKEVVAYLAIRLYDIGTVLQPFMPQTATHIRECVQKRTVPDEPLFPRK
;
A
#
# COMPACT_ATOMS: atom_id res chain seq x y z
N ASP A 1 -8.22 18.28 -8.07
CA ASP A 1 -9.15 17.37 -7.38
C ASP A 1 -8.59 17.05 -6.01
N GLU A 2 -9.04 17.75 -4.97
CA GLU A 2 -8.50 17.62 -3.60
C GLU A 2 -8.58 16.18 -3.06
N ALA A 3 -9.58 15.40 -3.47
CA ALA A 3 -9.74 14.01 -3.02
C ALA A 3 -8.63 13.08 -3.52
N LEU A 4 -8.22 13.22 -4.79
CA LEU A 4 -7.10 12.43 -5.33
C LEU A 4 -5.79 12.86 -4.68
N ASP A 5 -5.59 14.16 -4.45
CA ASP A 5 -4.40 14.67 -3.78
C ASP A 5 -4.25 14.07 -2.37
N ILE A 6 -5.35 13.94 -1.62
CA ILE A 6 -5.36 13.28 -0.30
C ILE A 6 -5.00 11.79 -0.41
N ILE A 7 -5.55 11.08 -1.40
CA ILE A 7 -5.25 9.65 -1.61
C ILE A 7 -3.75 9.46 -1.94
N PHE A 8 -3.20 10.29 -2.83
CA PHE A 8 -1.78 10.23 -3.17
C PHE A 8 -0.87 10.67 -2.02
N ALA A 9 -1.30 11.62 -1.19
CA ALA A 9 -0.60 11.97 0.03
C ALA A 9 -0.53 10.77 1.00
N GLU A 10 -1.62 10.04 1.19
CA GLU A 10 -1.66 8.83 2.02
C GLU A 10 -0.71 7.74 1.49
N ILE A 11 -0.67 7.51 0.18
CA ILE A 11 0.31 6.60 -0.45
C ILE A 11 1.74 7.03 -0.09
N GLY A 12 2.06 8.32 -0.22
CA GLY A 12 3.36 8.86 0.16
C GLY A 12 3.67 8.74 1.66
N HIS A 13 2.65 8.79 2.53
CA HIS A 13 2.82 8.51 3.96
C HIS A 13 3.20 7.05 4.22
N LEU A 14 2.57 6.09 3.54
CA LEU A 14 2.92 4.67 3.65
C LEU A 14 4.35 4.40 3.16
N GLU A 15 4.77 5.01 2.04
CA GLU A 15 6.15 4.90 1.55
C GLU A 15 7.16 5.40 2.59
N LYS A 16 6.89 6.56 3.20
CA LYS A 16 7.73 7.11 4.28
C LYS A 16 7.75 6.19 5.51
N TYR A 17 6.62 5.60 5.86
CA TYR A 17 6.51 4.68 6.99
C TYR A 17 7.35 3.40 6.76
N ILE A 18 7.31 2.84 5.55
CA ILE A 18 8.16 1.70 5.15
C ILE A 18 9.65 2.06 5.29
N ALA A 19 10.04 3.24 4.81
CA ALA A 19 11.43 3.70 4.88
C ALA A 19 11.89 3.98 6.32
N ALA A 20 10.99 4.41 7.21
CA ALA A 20 11.30 4.71 8.60
C ALA A 20 11.40 3.46 9.48
N GLU A 21 10.46 2.51 9.33
CA GLU A 21 10.46 1.28 10.14
C GLU A 21 11.35 0.18 9.57
N GLU A 22 11.72 0.26 8.29
CA GLU A 22 12.55 -0.73 7.57
C GLU A 22 12.18 -2.19 7.91
N PRO A 23 10.92 -2.63 7.71
CA PRO A 23 10.41 -3.92 8.19
C PRO A 23 11.21 -5.12 7.67
N TYR A 24 11.87 -4.96 6.53
CA TYR A 24 12.75 -5.95 5.91
C TYR A 24 14.05 -6.18 6.68
N LYS A 25 14.52 -5.22 7.47
CA LYS A 25 15.62 -5.40 8.43
C LYS A 25 15.09 -5.78 9.80
N LEU A 26 13.99 -5.13 10.22
CA LEU A 26 13.39 -5.34 11.53
C LEU A 26 12.97 -6.80 11.77
N ILE A 27 12.68 -7.56 10.72
CA ILE A 27 12.32 -8.98 10.84
C ILE A 27 13.42 -9.84 11.48
N ASP A 28 14.69 -9.47 11.30
CA ASP A 28 15.82 -10.19 11.89
C ASP A 28 16.04 -9.84 13.38
N GLU A 29 15.53 -8.69 13.83
CA GLU A 29 15.67 -8.18 15.20
C GLU A 29 14.42 -8.47 16.07
N ASP A 30 13.24 -8.14 15.53
CA ASP A 30 11.93 -8.31 16.15
C ASP A 30 10.89 -8.68 15.09
N GLU A 31 10.78 -9.99 14.84
CA GLU A 31 9.82 -10.57 13.89
C GLU A 31 8.37 -10.16 14.20
N LYS A 32 8.02 -10.01 15.49
CA LYS A 32 6.66 -9.64 15.89
C LYS A 32 6.36 -8.22 15.46
N LYS A 33 7.25 -7.27 15.77
CA LYS A 33 7.08 -5.87 15.37
C LYS A 33 7.10 -5.72 13.85
N ALA A 34 7.97 -6.44 13.15
CA ALA A 34 8.01 -6.43 11.68
C ALA A 34 6.66 -6.90 11.07
N LYS A 35 6.07 -7.98 11.60
CA LYS A 35 4.75 -8.46 11.17
C LYS A 35 3.64 -7.46 11.45
N GLU A 36 3.68 -6.76 12.59
CA GLU A 36 2.71 -5.70 12.92
C GLU A 36 2.80 -4.53 11.93
N VAL A 37 4.02 -4.11 11.58
CA VAL A 37 4.28 -3.05 10.58
C VAL A 37 3.73 -3.46 9.20
N VAL A 38 4.01 -4.69 8.74
CA VAL A 38 3.51 -5.19 7.45
C VAL A 38 2.00 -5.32 7.46
N ALA A 39 1.39 -5.80 8.56
CA ALA A 39 -0.05 -5.90 8.69
C ALA A 39 -0.72 -4.52 8.61
N TYR A 40 -0.16 -3.52 9.30
CA TYR A 40 -0.63 -2.14 9.21
C TYR A 40 -0.58 -1.63 7.76
N LEU A 41 0.56 -1.79 7.08
CA LEU A 41 0.74 -1.37 5.69
C LEU A 41 -0.26 -2.04 4.74
N ALA A 42 -0.49 -3.34 4.88
CA ALA A 42 -1.43 -4.09 4.07
C ALA A 42 -2.87 -3.60 4.27
N ILE A 43 -3.28 -3.35 5.51
CA ILE A 43 -4.62 -2.82 5.83
C ILE A 43 -4.80 -1.44 5.19
N ARG A 44 -3.84 -0.52 5.37
CA ARG A 44 -3.91 0.83 4.80
C ARG A 44 -3.93 0.80 3.27
N LEU A 45 -3.13 -0.06 2.64
CA LEU A 45 -3.12 -0.20 1.19
C LEU A 45 -4.46 -0.73 0.64
N TYR A 46 -5.11 -1.64 1.35
CA TYR A 46 -6.45 -2.12 1.00
C TYR A 46 -7.52 -1.01 1.12
N ASP A 47 -7.43 -0.19 2.17
CA ASP A 47 -8.30 0.97 2.36
C ASP A 47 -8.14 1.98 1.21
N ILE A 48 -6.88 2.28 0.82
CA ILE A 48 -6.56 3.11 -0.36
C ILE A 48 -7.23 2.55 -1.62
N GLY A 49 -7.09 1.24 -1.86
CA GLY A 49 -7.76 0.59 -2.99
C GLY A 49 -9.29 0.77 -2.94
N THR A 50 -9.89 0.77 -1.75
CA THR A 50 -11.33 0.97 -1.58
C THR A 50 -11.75 2.40 -1.89
N VAL A 51 -11.06 3.42 -1.36
CA VAL A 51 -11.38 4.84 -1.63
C VAL A 51 -11.02 5.27 -3.05
N LEU A 52 -10.13 4.55 -3.72
CA LEU A 52 -9.76 4.82 -5.11
C LEU A 52 -10.83 4.30 -6.11
N GLN A 53 -11.74 3.42 -5.69
CA GLN A 53 -12.77 2.80 -6.53
C GLN A 53 -13.59 3.77 -7.41
N PRO A 54 -14.09 4.93 -6.92
CA PRO A 54 -14.85 5.86 -7.75
C PRO A 54 -14.01 6.60 -8.81
N PHE A 55 -12.68 6.63 -8.64
CA PHE A 55 -11.77 7.34 -9.56
C PHE A 55 -11.08 6.39 -10.54
N MET A 56 -10.61 5.24 -10.06
CA MET A 56 -9.88 4.23 -10.84
C MET A 56 -10.33 2.82 -10.44
N PRO A 57 -11.51 2.35 -10.89
CA PRO A 57 -12.11 1.10 -10.41
C PRO A 57 -11.28 -0.15 -10.73
N GLN A 58 -10.62 -0.17 -11.89
CA GLN A 58 -9.74 -1.28 -12.29
C GLN A 58 -8.50 -1.34 -11.40
N THR A 59 -7.82 -0.22 -11.20
CA THR A 59 -6.65 -0.08 -10.31
C THR A 59 -7.00 -0.43 -8.87
N ALA A 60 -8.11 0.11 -8.36
CA ALA A 60 -8.66 -0.18 -7.04
C ALA A 60 -8.86 -1.69 -6.79
N THR A 61 -9.49 -2.36 -7.76
CA THR A 61 -9.73 -3.81 -7.70
C THR A 61 -8.41 -4.57 -7.67
N HIS A 62 -7.48 -4.21 -8.55
CA HIS A 62 -6.19 -4.87 -8.65
C HIS A 62 -5.35 -4.73 -7.37
N ILE A 63 -5.31 -3.53 -6.76
CA ILE A 63 -4.65 -3.30 -5.47
C ILE A 63 -5.22 -4.24 -4.41
N ARG A 64 -6.55 -4.29 -4.28
CA ARG A 64 -7.23 -5.11 -3.27
C ARG A 64 -6.97 -6.60 -3.47
N GLU A 65 -6.95 -7.07 -4.72
CA GLU A 65 -6.60 -8.44 -5.04
C GLU A 65 -5.15 -8.78 -4.68
N CYS A 66 -4.19 -7.92 -5.04
CA CYS A 66 -2.77 -8.10 -4.69
C CYS A 66 -2.58 -8.21 -3.17
N VAL A 67 -3.23 -7.34 -2.39
CA VAL A 67 -3.14 -7.38 -0.92
C VAL A 67 -3.73 -8.68 -0.36
N GLN A 68 -4.90 -9.10 -0.86
CA GLN A 68 -5.56 -10.33 -0.39
C GLN A 68 -4.77 -11.59 -0.76
N LYS A 69 -4.24 -11.65 -1.99
CA LYS A 69 -3.44 -12.77 -2.51
C LYS A 69 -2.00 -12.75 -2.00
N ARG A 70 -1.57 -11.64 -1.38
CA ARG A 70 -0.17 -11.38 -0.98
C ARG A 70 0.79 -11.47 -2.17
N THR A 71 0.35 -10.97 -3.32
CA THR A 71 1.12 -10.96 -4.57
C THR A 71 1.47 -9.53 -4.96
N VAL A 72 2.60 -9.36 -5.62
CA VAL A 72 2.92 -8.12 -6.32
C VAL A 72 2.17 -8.08 -7.66
N PRO A 73 1.79 -6.90 -8.16
CA PRO A 73 1.19 -6.78 -9.49
C PRO A 73 2.22 -7.11 -10.57
N ASP A 74 1.80 -7.80 -11.63
CA ASP A 74 2.67 -8.18 -12.76
C ASP A 74 3.11 -6.97 -13.59
N GLU A 75 2.25 -5.95 -13.66
CA GLU A 75 2.50 -4.69 -14.36
C GLU A 75 2.36 -3.49 -13.40
N PRO A 76 3.13 -2.40 -13.61
CA PRO A 76 2.98 -1.19 -12.82
C PRO A 76 1.56 -0.61 -12.94
N LEU A 77 0.86 -0.51 -11.81
CA LEU A 77 -0.52 -0.01 -11.76
C LEU A 77 -0.66 1.48 -12.08
N PHE A 78 0.47 2.20 -12.02
CA PHE A 78 0.58 3.61 -12.34
C PHE A 78 1.77 3.82 -13.28
N PRO A 79 1.61 3.57 -14.59
CA PRO A 79 2.68 3.82 -15.55
C PRO A 79 2.99 5.33 -15.57
N ARG A 80 4.25 5.67 -15.27
CA ARG A 80 4.75 7.05 -15.43
C ARG A 80 4.99 7.28 -16.93
N LYS A 81 4.39 8.33 -17.50
CA LYS A 81 4.69 8.78 -18.87
C LYS A 81 6.05 9.47 -18.93
#